data_AF-A0A5S9PZY8-F1
#
_entry.id   AF-A0A5S9PZY8-F1
#
_cell.length_a   1.000
_cell.length_b   1.000
_cell.length_c   1.000
_cell.angle_alpha   90.00
_cell.angle_beta   90.00
_cell.angle_gamma   90.00
#
_symmetry.space_group_name_H-M   'P 1'
#
loop_
_entity.id
_entity.type
_entity.pdbx_description
1 polymer ?
#
loop_
_entity_poly.entity_id
_entity_poly.type
_entity_poly.pdbx_seq_one_letter_code
_entity_poly.pdbx_strand_id
1 'polypeptide(L)'
;MRAFAGPPLLRSSGPCWRRYVYWNMKELIAIFLLTISVNSLAQELPLEDGEYKFQHKYAEHPSLDSLTFNVTIQGFNIIVSNSQPSTVWPQGVIEQGKLFLHSNSKQWIIINNNDEKSATEVGGCSDGPTVIDLVKKIYWSC
;
A
#
# COMPACT_ATOMS: atom_id res chain seq x y z
N MET A 1 -3.85 16.88 -77.05
CA MET A 1 -3.00 16.68 -78.25
C MET A 1 -1.75 17.54 -78.10
N ARG A 2 -0.58 16.91 -78.31
CA ARG A 2 0.72 17.48 -78.74
C ARG A 2 1.33 18.58 -77.87
N ALA A 3 2.36 18.32 -77.06
CA ALA A 3 3.76 17.94 -77.38
C ALA A 3 4.65 19.13 -77.80
N PHE A 4 5.95 18.97 -77.52
CA PHE A 4 7.14 19.77 -77.87
C PHE A 4 7.58 20.77 -76.79
N ALA A 5 8.62 20.46 -76.00
CA ALA A 5 10.06 20.39 -76.35
C ALA A 5 10.65 21.79 -76.60
N GLY A 6 11.76 22.22 -76.02
CA GLY A 6 12.72 21.61 -75.11
C GLY A 6 13.68 22.70 -74.59
N PRO A 7 14.60 22.37 -73.67
CA PRO A 7 15.64 23.26 -73.12
C PRO A 7 16.87 23.25 -74.09
N PRO A 8 18.10 23.77 -73.82
CA PRO A 8 18.69 24.07 -72.50
C PRO A 8 19.88 25.10 -72.42
N LEU A 9 20.49 25.16 -71.22
CA LEU A 9 21.92 25.43 -70.91
C LEU A 9 22.46 26.87 -71.11
N LEU A 10 23.38 27.44 -70.32
CA LEU A 10 24.40 26.95 -69.38
C LEU A 10 25.02 28.18 -68.68
N ARG A 11 25.20 28.17 -67.36
CA ARG A 11 26.25 28.92 -66.60
C ARG A 11 25.97 28.76 -65.11
N SER A 12 26.91 28.59 -64.20
CA SER A 12 28.34 28.26 -64.25
C SER A 12 28.68 27.69 -62.87
N SER A 13 29.57 26.71 -62.89
CA SER A 13 30.47 26.29 -61.82
C SER A 13 30.75 27.33 -60.71
N GLY A 14 30.53 26.91 -59.46
CA GLY A 14 31.09 27.51 -58.25
C GLY A 14 30.80 26.61 -57.03
N PRO A 15 31.82 26.14 -56.28
CA PRO A 15 31.62 25.20 -55.19
C PRO A 15 31.27 25.96 -53.91
N CYS A 16 30.15 25.61 -53.27
CA CYS A 16 29.87 26.09 -51.92
C CYS A 16 29.41 24.92 -51.06
N TRP A 17 30.41 24.29 -50.44
CA TRP A 17 30.40 23.65 -49.12
C TRP A 17 29.09 23.00 -48.65
N ARG A 18 29.15 21.66 -48.55
CA ARG A 18 28.33 20.84 -47.64
C ARG A 18 28.08 21.58 -46.32
N ARG A 19 26.88 22.08 -46.11
CA ARG A 19 26.30 22.17 -44.76
C ARG A 19 25.48 20.92 -44.55
N TYR A 20 26.08 19.92 -43.91
CA TYR A 20 25.32 18.98 -43.10
C TYR A 20 24.55 19.82 -42.09
N VAL A 21 23.23 19.90 -42.25
CA VAL A 21 22.34 20.38 -41.21
C VAL A 21 22.39 19.31 -40.12
N TYR A 22 23.34 19.46 -39.20
CA TYR A 22 23.34 18.73 -37.95
C TYR A 22 22.03 19.06 -37.26
N TRP A 23 21.20 18.03 -37.12
CA TRP A 23 20.06 18.01 -36.23
C TRP A 23 20.51 18.53 -34.86
N ASN A 24 19.82 19.55 -34.35
CA ASN A 24 20.14 20.18 -33.07
C ASN A 24 19.78 19.21 -31.93
N MET A 25 20.67 18.26 -31.68
CA MET A 25 20.62 17.19 -30.67
C MET A 25 20.93 17.76 -29.28
N LYS A 26 20.22 18.81 -28.86
CA LYS A 26 20.32 19.38 -27.50
C LYS A 26 18.97 19.72 -26.87
N GLU A 27 17.93 19.92 -27.67
CA GLU A 27 16.60 20.32 -27.16
C GLU A 27 15.68 19.13 -26.83
N LEU A 28 16.07 17.88 -27.13
CA LEU A 28 15.24 16.69 -26.87
C LEU A 28 15.50 16.00 -25.51
N ILE A 29 16.48 16.46 -24.72
CA ILE A 29 16.85 15.81 -23.45
C ILE A 29 15.99 16.31 -22.27
N ALA A 30 15.33 17.47 -22.39
CA ALA A 30 14.65 18.10 -21.25
C ALA A 30 13.27 17.51 -20.87
N ILE A 31 12.66 16.68 -21.73
CA ILE A 31 11.29 16.16 -21.48
C ILE A 31 11.30 14.75 -20.86
N PHE A 32 12.45 14.06 -20.83
CA PHE A 32 12.52 12.66 -20.38
C PHE A 32 12.74 12.47 -18.86
N LEU A 33 12.77 13.55 -18.06
CA LEU A 33 13.09 13.50 -16.62
C LEU A 33 11.93 13.90 -15.69
N LEU A 34 10.68 13.90 -16.15
CA LEU A 34 9.53 14.30 -15.34
C LEU A 34 8.45 13.23 -15.18
N THR A 35 8.86 11.97 -14.98
CA THR A 35 7.96 10.93 -14.46
C THR A 35 8.50 10.45 -13.11
N ILE A 36 8.50 11.36 -12.12
CA ILE A 36 8.64 10.95 -10.71
C ILE A 36 7.31 10.30 -10.36
N SER A 37 7.24 8.98 -10.49
CA SER A 37 6.17 8.17 -9.95
C SER A 37 6.13 8.42 -8.44
N VAL A 38 5.11 9.17 -8.01
CA VAL A 38 4.76 9.31 -6.60
C VAL A 38 4.33 7.90 -6.15
N ASN A 39 5.26 7.15 -5.57
CA ASN A 39 4.91 5.97 -4.81
C ASN A 39 4.14 6.48 -3.58
N SER A 40 2.81 6.56 -3.71
CA SER A 40 1.93 6.59 -2.56
C SER A 40 2.33 5.39 -1.71
N LEU A 41 2.92 5.66 -0.54
CA LEU A 41 3.24 4.66 0.46
C LEU A 41 1.91 4.28 1.14
N ALA A 42 0.95 3.82 0.32
CA ALA A 42 -0.32 3.30 0.77
C ALA A 42 0.01 2.03 1.54
N GLN A 43 -0.35 2.04 2.82
CA GLN A 43 -0.25 0.88 3.67
C GLN A 43 -1.13 -0.22 3.06
N GLU A 44 -0.53 -1.29 2.56
CA GLU A 44 -1.29 -2.38 1.95
C GLU A 44 -1.79 -3.32 3.05
N LEU A 45 -3.08 -3.59 3.07
CA LEU A 45 -3.68 -4.57 3.98
C LEU A 45 -3.33 -5.99 3.51
N PRO A 46 -2.79 -6.86 4.38
CA PRO A 46 -2.45 -8.24 4.01
C PRO A 46 -3.66 -9.14 3.72
N LEU A 47 -4.87 -8.69 4.06
CA LEU A 47 -6.12 -9.41 3.87
C LEU A 47 -7.10 -8.51 3.11
N GLU A 48 -7.84 -9.13 2.20
CA GLU A 48 -8.99 -8.50 1.55
C GLU A 48 -10.18 -8.40 2.51
N ASP A 49 -11.18 -7.63 2.12
CA ASP A 49 -12.45 -7.53 2.83
C ASP A 49 -13.11 -8.91 2.95
N GLY A 50 -13.67 -9.21 4.11
CA GLY A 50 -14.33 -10.49 4.36
C GLY A 50 -14.37 -10.90 5.82
N GLU A 51 -14.83 -12.13 6.04
CA GLU A 51 -14.93 -12.75 7.36
C GLU A 51 -13.87 -13.84 7.53
N TYR A 52 -13.23 -13.85 8.68
CA TYR A 52 -12.12 -14.72 9.00
C TYR A 52 -12.24 -15.30 10.41
N LYS A 53 -11.60 -16.45 10.62
CA LYS A 53 -11.43 -17.05 11.93
C LYS A 53 -10.03 -16.74 12.44
N PHE A 54 -9.95 -16.06 13.58
CA PHE A 54 -8.68 -15.69 14.22
C PHE A 54 -8.52 -16.47 15.51
N GLN A 55 -7.34 -17.07 15.69
CA GLN A 55 -7.01 -17.72 16.95
C GLN A 55 -6.74 -16.64 18.01
N HIS A 56 -7.38 -16.74 19.17
CA HIS A 56 -7.02 -15.90 20.30
C HIS A 56 -5.76 -16.43 20.98
N LYS A 57 -4.88 -15.53 21.40
CA LYS A 57 -3.72 -15.82 22.25
C LYS A 57 -3.54 -14.77 23.33
N TYR A 58 -3.19 -15.25 24.52
CA TYR A 58 -2.76 -14.41 25.62
C TYR A 58 -1.31 -13.98 25.42
N ALA A 59 -1.02 -12.70 25.61
CA ALA A 59 0.33 -12.18 25.48
C ALA A 59 1.26 -12.70 26.59
N GLU A 60 0.75 -12.88 27.81
CA GLU A 60 1.51 -13.42 28.95
C GLU A 60 1.77 -14.93 28.84
N HIS A 61 0.83 -15.67 28.22
CA HIS A 61 0.91 -17.12 28.06
C HIS A 61 0.54 -17.58 26.64
N PRO A 62 1.38 -17.33 25.61
CA PRO A 62 1.05 -17.57 24.19
C PRO A 62 0.83 -19.03 23.78
N SER A 63 1.19 -19.97 24.66
CA SER A 63 1.01 -21.42 24.49
C SER A 63 -0.25 -21.95 25.18
N LEU A 64 -0.95 -21.12 25.95
CA LEU A 64 -2.20 -21.52 26.58
C LEU A 64 -3.30 -21.57 25.53
N ASP A 65 -4.02 -22.69 25.50
CA ASP A 65 -5.12 -22.86 24.56
C ASP A 65 -6.23 -21.84 24.82
N SER A 66 -6.73 -21.25 23.75
CA SER A 66 -7.83 -20.30 23.81
C SER A 66 -8.80 -20.51 22.65
N LEU A 67 -9.81 -19.66 22.58
CA LEU A 67 -10.89 -19.77 21.60
C LEU A 67 -10.57 -19.08 20.28
N THR A 68 -11.48 -19.23 19.31
CA THR A 68 -11.37 -18.60 18.00
C THR A 68 -12.44 -17.53 17.86
N PHE A 69 -12.04 -16.33 17.44
CA PHE A 69 -12.95 -15.22 17.15
C PHE A 69 -13.29 -15.12 15.66
N ASN A 70 -14.45 -14.55 15.37
CA ASN A 70 -14.79 -14.08 14.04
C ASN A 70 -14.25 -12.66 13.86
N VAL A 71 -13.52 -12.44 12.79
CA VAL A 71 -12.97 -11.14 12.42
C VAL A 71 -13.55 -10.73 11.08
N THR A 72 -14.26 -9.61 11.06
CA THR A 72 -14.75 -8.99 9.82
C THR A 72 -13.86 -7.82 9.45
N ILE A 73 -13.35 -7.79 8.22
CA ILE A 73 -12.53 -6.71 7.67
C ILE A 73 -13.30 -6.03 6.54
N GLN A 74 -13.37 -4.70 6.58
CA GLN A 74 -13.98 -3.84 5.55
C GLN A 74 -13.08 -2.62 5.33
N GLY A 75 -12.21 -2.69 4.34
CA GLY A 75 -11.03 -1.85 4.20
C GLY A 75 -10.18 -1.92 5.47
N PHE A 76 -9.93 -0.76 6.08
CA PHE A 76 -9.23 -0.69 7.36
C PHE A 76 -10.15 -0.83 8.58
N ASN A 77 -11.45 -1.00 8.42
CA ASN A 77 -12.31 -1.22 9.58
C ASN A 77 -12.29 -2.70 9.97
N ILE A 78 -12.26 -2.97 11.26
CA ILE A 78 -12.23 -4.31 11.82
C ILE A 78 -13.26 -4.46 12.93
N ILE A 79 -13.93 -5.61 12.96
CA ILE A 79 -14.79 -6.05 14.06
C ILE A 79 -14.35 -7.46 14.48
N VAL A 80 -13.97 -7.61 15.74
CA VAL A 80 -13.67 -8.89 16.39
C VAL A 80 -14.90 -9.28 17.22
N SER A 81 -15.42 -10.48 17.00
CA SER A 81 -16.62 -10.96 17.68
C SER A 81 -16.51 -12.42 18.09
N ASN A 82 -17.21 -12.75 19.16
CA ASN A 82 -17.33 -14.10 19.68
C ASN A 82 -18.72 -14.67 19.35
N SER A 83 -18.75 -15.84 18.71
CA SER A 83 -20.00 -16.50 18.33
C SER A 83 -20.69 -17.16 19.52
N GLN A 84 -19.94 -17.59 20.54
CA GLN A 84 -20.45 -18.37 21.66
C GLN A 84 -19.85 -17.86 22.97
N PRO A 85 -20.65 -17.66 24.03
CA PRO A 85 -20.10 -17.21 25.30
C PRO A 85 -19.15 -18.25 25.89
N SER A 86 -18.14 -17.78 26.61
CA SER A 86 -17.24 -18.60 27.44
C SER A 86 -17.16 -18.02 28.85
N THR A 87 -16.41 -18.67 29.74
CA THR A 87 -16.20 -18.19 31.10
C THR A 87 -15.56 -16.79 31.14
N VAL A 88 -14.68 -16.47 30.17
CA VAL A 88 -13.91 -15.22 30.14
C VAL A 88 -14.48 -14.23 29.13
N TRP A 89 -15.02 -14.73 28.02
CA TRP A 89 -15.43 -13.89 26.89
C TRP A 89 -16.94 -13.93 26.67
N PRO A 90 -17.63 -12.77 26.65
CA PRO A 90 -19.05 -12.72 26.33
C PRO A 90 -19.29 -13.10 24.87
N GLN A 91 -20.55 -13.41 24.54
CA GLN A 91 -20.98 -13.49 23.15
C GLN A 91 -21.17 -12.07 22.58
N GLY A 92 -20.84 -11.88 21.30
CA GLY A 92 -21.03 -10.61 20.60
C GLY A 92 -19.72 -9.93 20.21
N VAL A 93 -19.75 -8.62 19.99
CA VAL A 93 -18.56 -7.83 19.63
C VAL A 93 -17.63 -7.75 20.85
N ILE A 94 -16.39 -8.15 20.64
CA ILE A 94 -15.30 -8.08 21.63
C ILE A 94 -14.56 -6.76 21.46
N GLU A 95 -14.21 -6.43 20.22
CA GLU A 95 -13.50 -5.20 19.89
C GLU A 95 -13.88 -4.73 18.48
N GLN A 96 -13.89 -3.42 18.26
CA GLN A 96 -14.11 -2.82 16.94
C GLN A 96 -13.19 -1.61 16.80
N GLY A 97 -12.70 -1.34 15.61
CA GLY A 97 -11.84 -0.18 15.40
C GLY A 97 -11.30 -0.10 13.98
N LYS A 98 -10.17 0.60 13.84
CA LYS A 98 -9.43 0.68 12.57
C LYS A 98 -8.10 -0.02 12.67
N LEU A 99 -7.77 -0.79 11.64
CA LEU A 99 -6.46 -1.36 11.42
C LEU A 99 -5.47 -0.25 11.09
N PHE A 100 -4.33 -0.27 11.77
CA PHE A 100 -3.23 0.64 11.52
C PHE A 100 -1.91 -0.11 11.71
N LEU A 101 -0.98 -0.02 10.76
CA LEU A 101 0.38 -0.55 10.97
C LEU A 101 1.14 0.43 11.87
N HIS A 102 1.41 0.02 13.09
CA HIS A 102 2.15 0.81 14.04
C HIS A 102 3.60 1.00 13.58
N SER A 103 4.04 2.26 13.51
CA SER A 103 5.32 2.61 12.88
C SER A 103 6.53 2.11 13.67
N ASN A 104 6.45 2.06 15.00
CA ASN A 104 7.57 1.66 15.86
C ASN A 104 7.69 0.13 15.95
N SER A 105 6.58 -0.57 16.21
CA SER A 105 6.61 -2.04 16.38
C SER A 105 6.47 -2.82 15.07
N LYS A 106 6.05 -2.17 13.98
CA LYS A 106 5.73 -2.81 12.68
C LYS A 106 4.64 -3.87 12.78
N GLN A 107 3.79 -3.78 13.80
CA GLN A 107 2.66 -4.67 14.00
C GLN A 107 1.36 -3.96 13.64
N TRP A 108 0.39 -4.73 13.17
CA TRP A 108 -0.96 -4.22 12.99
C TRP A 108 -1.62 -4.09 14.35
N ILE A 109 -2.24 -2.93 14.57
CA ILE A 109 -2.96 -2.60 15.79
C ILE A 109 -4.39 -2.19 15.45
N ILE A 110 -5.29 -2.41 16.40
CA ILE A 110 -6.66 -1.90 16.37
C ILE A 110 -6.67 -0.58 17.11
N ILE A 111 -6.97 0.51 16.41
CA ILE A 111 -7.07 1.85 17.00
C ILE A 111 -8.52 2.32 17.08
N ASN A 112 -8.85 2.97 18.20
CA ASN A 112 -10.15 3.58 18.46
C ASN A 112 -10.13 5.11 18.25
N ASN A 113 -8.96 5.71 18.42
CA ASN A 113 -8.72 7.14 18.22
C ASN A 113 -7.36 7.36 17.52
N ASN A 114 -7.06 8.60 17.14
CA ASN A 114 -5.81 8.91 16.44
C ASN A 114 -4.59 8.97 17.35
N ASP A 115 -4.77 9.15 18.67
CA ASP A 115 -3.65 9.33 19.62
C ASP A 115 -2.89 8.00 19.82
N GLU A 116 -3.61 6.88 19.75
CA GLU A 116 -3.07 5.52 19.78
C GLU A 116 -2.08 5.21 18.65
N LYS A 117 -2.12 5.95 17.53
CA LYS A 117 -1.15 5.78 16.42
C LYS A 117 0.29 6.06 16.84
N SER A 118 0.47 6.89 17.87
CA SER A 118 1.75 7.30 18.42
C SER A 118 2.08 6.63 19.75
N ALA A 119 1.34 5.59 20.14
CA ALA A 119 1.59 4.87 21.38
C ALA A 119 3.03 4.35 21.44
N THR A 120 3.70 4.58 22.57
CA THR A 120 5.09 4.12 22.77
C THR A 120 5.15 2.59 22.79
N GLU A 121 4.14 1.97 23.39
CA GLU A 121 3.98 0.52 23.54
C GLU A 121 2.63 0.09 22.96
N VAL A 122 2.59 -1.13 22.41
CA VAL A 122 1.37 -1.71 21.83
C VAL A 122 1.27 -3.19 22.21
N GLY A 123 0.05 -3.67 22.40
CA GLY A 123 -0.21 -5.05 22.80
C GLY A 123 0.33 -5.40 24.19
N GLY A 124 0.52 -6.71 24.43
CA GLY A 124 0.88 -7.18 25.76
C GLY A 124 -0.23 -6.93 26.77
N CYS A 125 0.17 -6.71 28.02
CA CYS A 125 -0.67 -6.17 29.09
C CYS A 125 -0.37 -4.68 29.33
N SER A 126 0.09 -3.97 28.30
CA SER A 126 0.23 -2.51 28.34
C SER A 126 -1.13 -1.84 28.15
N ASP A 127 -1.22 -0.56 28.50
CA ASP A 127 -2.39 0.29 28.18
C ASP A 127 -2.44 0.70 26.69
N GLY A 128 -1.51 0.16 25.87
CA GLY A 128 -1.43 0.44 24.46
C GLY A 128 -2.52 -0.27 23.63
N PRO A 129 -2.66 0.11 22.34
CA PRO A 129 -3.66 -0.48 21.46
C PRO A 129 -3.40 -1.97 21.21
N THR A 130 -4.50 -2.72 21.01
CA THR A 130 -4.49 -4.17 20.80
C THR A 130 -3.74 -4.54 19.53
N VAL A 131 -2.89 -5.57 19.62
CA VAL A 131 -2.14 -6.11 18.46
C VAL A 131 -2.92 -7.23 17.79
N ILE A 132 -2.91 -7.23 16.46
CA ILE A 132 -3.48 -8.28 15.64
C ILE A 132 -2.49 -8.74 14.57
N ASP A 133 -2.31 -10.04 14.38
CA ASP A 133 -1.51 -10.61 13.30
C ASP A 133 -2.44 -11.04 12.16
N LEU A 134 -2.55 -10.21 11.13
CA LEU A 134 -3.43 -10.45 9.99
C LEU A 134 -2.97 -11.64 9.14
N VAL A 135 -1.66 -11.92 9.07
CA VAL A 135 -1.10 -12.99 8.25
C VAL A 135 -1.29 -14.34 8.94
N LYS A 136 -0.95 -14.41 10.23
CA LYS A 136 -1.13 -15.65 11.03
C LYS A 136 -2.55 -15.81 11.56
N LYS A 137 -3.40 -14.79 11.37
CA LYS A 137 -4.78 -14.72 11.89
C LYS A 137 -4.82 -14.93 13.41
N ILE A 138 -4.06 -14.11 14.13
CA ILE A 138 -3.98 -14.15 15.60
C ILE A 138 -4.49 -12.83 16.18
N TYR A 139 -5.43 -12.91 17.11
CA TYR A 139 -5.86 -11.79 17.94
C TYR A 139 -5.20 -11.93 19.31
N TRP A 140 -4.47 -10.91 19.76
CA TRP A 140 -3.74 -10.92 21.02
C TRP A 140 -4.49 -10.13 22.09
N SER A 141 -4.64 -10.70 23.27
CA SER A 141 -5.07 -9.95 24.46
C SER A 141 -4.16 -10.22 25.65
N CYS A 142 -4.30 -9.38 26.66
CA CYS A 142 -4.07 -9.77 28.05
C CYS A 142 -5.33 -10.54 28.53
#